data_AF-A0A926J4L7-F1
#
_entry.id   AF-A0A926J4L7-F1
#
_cell.length_a   1.000
_cell.length_b   1.000
_cell.length_c   1.000
_cell.angle_alpha   90.00
_cell.angle_beta   90.00
_cell.angle_gamma   90.00
#
_symmetry.space_group_name_H-M   'P 1'
#
loop_
_entity.id
_entity.type
_entity.pdbx_description
1 polymer ?
#
loop_
_entity_poly.entity_id
_entity_poly.type
_entity_poly.pdbx_seq_one_letter_code
_entity_poly.pdbx_strand_id
1 'polypeptide(L)'
;MRDSRTCRLANDTLKDGIRNDTLRRGRGNDTVLGNDGLAGNDLIAGGTGRDVVIYRYSHGVDVITDFPNNVDTIQIIKPNLDSWAELRPYMSASGANVVINFG
;
A
#
# COMPACT_ATOMS: atom_id res chain seq x y z
N MET A 1 17.22 8.33 -7.38
CA MET A 1 17.62 8.29 -5.96
C MET A 1 16.42 7.76 -5.21
N ARG A 2 16.53 6.60 -4.56
CA ARG A 2 15.50 6.00 -3.70
C ARG A 2 15.59 6.69 -2.35
N ASP A 3 14.52 7.34 -1.88
CA ASP A 3 14.48 7.84 -0.51
C ASP A 3 13.93 6.72 0.40
N SER A 4 14.59 6.47 1.52
CA SER A 4 14.15 5.46 2.49
C SER A 4 13.70 6.17 3.75
N ARG A 5 12.39 6.30 3.94
CA ARG A 5 11.82 7.01 5.10
C ARG A 5 11.30 6.00 6.11
N THR A 6 11.98 5.95 7.25
CA THR A 6 11.52 5.19 8.43
C THR A 6 10.78 6.14 9.36
N CYS A 7 9.47 5.98 9.50
CA CYS A 7 8.66 6.69 10.50
C CYS A 7 8.64 5.93 11.83
N ARG A 8 8.37 6.62 12.95
CA ARG A 8 8.88 6.27 14.29
C ARG A 8 7.73 6.09 15.29
N LEU A 9 7.55 4.88 15.82
CA LEU A 9 6.77 4.49 17.05
C LEU A 9 5.42 5.20 17.35
N ALA A 10 4.68 5.67 16.35
CA ALA A 10 3.39 6.34 16.53
C ALA A 10 2.46 6.02 15.36
N ASN A 11 1.15 6.28 15.50
CA ASN A 11 0.19 6.19 14.41
C ASN A 11 0.43 7.36 13.45
N ASP A 12 1.05 7.08 12.31
CA ASP A 12 1.47 8.09 11.36
C ASP A 12 0.59 8.11 10.09
N THR A 13 0.45 9.29 9.52
CA THR A 13 -0.05 9.48 8.15
C THR A 13 1.05 10.12 7.32
N LEU A 14 1.54 9.42 6.30
CA LEU A 14 2.58 9.96 5.39
C LEU A 14 2.06 10.11 3.98
N LYS A 15 2.56 11.16 3.31
CA LYS A 15 2.48 11.38 1.87
C LYS A 15 3.91 11.54 1.36
N ASP A 16 4.37 10.64 0.52
CA ASP A 16 5.76 10.53 0.06
C ASP A 16 5.88 10.77 -1.46
N GLY A 17 5.70 12.01 -1.90
CA GLY A 17 6.12 12.49 -3.23
C GLY A 17 5.85 11.65 -4.50
N ILE A 18 6.50 12.04 -5.61
CA ILE A 18 6.26 11.47 -6.95
C ILE A 18 7.47 10.61 -7.37
N ARG A 19 8.07 9.86 -6.43
CA ARG A 19 9.29 9.08 -6.68
C ARG A 19 9.12 7.66 -6.19
N ASN A 20 9.98 6.76 -6.68
CA ASN A 20 10.06 5.39 -6.19
C ASN A 20 10.72 5.40 -4.80
N ASP A 21 9.92 5.14 -3.78
CA ASP A 21 10.29 5.27 -2.39
C ASP A 21 10.22 3.92 -1.67
N THR A 22 10.97 3.81 -0.57
CA THR A 22 10.89 2.68 0.36
C THR A 22 10.33 3.17 1.68
N LEU A 23 9.09 2.78 1.94
CA LEU A 23 8.32 3.09 3.12
C LEU A 23 8.39 1.95 4.11
N ARG A 24 8.99 2.21 5.27
CA ARG A 24 8.90 1.28 6.41
C ARG A 24 8.34 1.99 7.62
N ARG A 25 7.15 1.56 8.02
CA ARG A 25 6.47 2.00 9.23
C ARG A 25 7.00 1.24 10.45
N GLY A 26 6.78 1.85 11.61
CA GLY A 26 7.42 1.48 12.88
C GLY A 26 6.58 0.47 13.66
N ARG A 27 6.41 0.73 14.96
CA ARG A 27 5.33 0.10 15.74
C ARG A 27 4.19 1.12 15.82
N GLY A 28 2.94 0.70 15.72
CA GLY A 28 1.78 1.59 15.74
C GLY A 28 0.72 1.15 14.74
N ASN A 29 -0.47 1.72 14.80
CA ASN A 29 -1.49 1.52 13.76
C ASN A 29 -1.33 2.65 12.75
N ASP A 30 -0.67 2.37 11.64
CA ASP A 30 -0.27 3.37 10.66
C ASP A 30 -1.26 3.46 9.49
N THR A 31 -1.43 4.65 8.92
CA THR A 31 -2.20 4.84 7.69
C THR A 31 -1.29 5.38 6.59
N VAL A 32 -1.04 4.55 5.58
CA VAL A 32 -0.26 4.94 4.39
C VAL A 32 -1.23 5.43 3.32
N LEU A 33 -1.21 6.73 3.04
CA LEU A 33 -1.98 7.31 1.95
C LEU A 33 -1.15 7.29 0.66
N GLY A 34 -1.58 6.53 -0.33
CA GLY A 34 -1.07 6.65 -1.71
C GLY A 34 -1.69 7.81 -2.49
N ASN A 35 -1.89 8.98 -1.88
CA ASN A 35 -2.42 10.17 -2.57
C ASN A 35 -1.31 11.15 -2.96
N ASP A 36 -1.34 11.66 -4.20
CA ASP A 36 -0.51 12.73 -4.81
C ASP A 36 1.01 12.67 -4.54
N GLY A 37 1.44 11.56 -3.98
CA GLY A 37 2.57 11.45 -3.08
C GLY A 37 2.93 9.98 -2.85
N LEU A 38 2.56 9.09 -3.75
CA LEU A 38 3.15 7.76 -3.96
C LEU A 38 3.05 7.46 -5.46
N ALA A 39 3.35 8.49 -6.26
CA ALA A 39 3.40 8.29 -7.71
C ALA A 39 4.77 7.72 -8.02
N GLY A 40 4.83 6.46 -8.46
CA GLY A 40 6.09 5.75 -8.60
C GLY A 40 5.87 4.26 -8.40
N ASN A 41 6.96 3.53 -8.33
CA ASN A 41 6.95 2.13 -7.92
C ASN A 41 7.50 2.04 -6.50
N ASP A 42 6.60 1.90 -5.53
CA ASP A 42 6.96 2.00 -4.12
C ASP A 42 7.05 0.64 -3.43
N LEU A 43 7.94 0.54 -2.43
CA LEU A 43 8.01 -0.60 -1.53
C LEU A 43 7.47 -0.18 -0.17
N ILE A 44 6.35 -0.77 0.25
CA ILE A 44 5.62 -0.40 1.46
C ILE A 44 5.64 -1.56 2.48
N ALA A 45 5.99 -1.25 3.72
CA ALA A 45 5.90 -2.16 4.86
C ALA A 45 5.26 -1.45 6.05
N GLY A 46 4.17 -2.03 6.59
CA GLY A 46 3.41 -1.53 7.75
C GLY A 46 4.15 -1.68 9.09
N GLY A 47 5.04 -2.67 9.18
CA GLY A 47 5.71 -2.94 10.44
C GLY A 47 4.73 -3.59 11.43
N THR A 48 4.80 -3.24 12.71
CA THR A 48 3.95 -3.90 13.71
C THR A 48 2.77 -3.04 14.10
N GLY A 49 1.56 -3.58 14.00
CA GLY A 49 0.33 -2.94 14.46
C GLY A 49 -0.80 -3.34 13.55
N ARG A 50 -1.88 -2.56 13.52
CA ARG A 50 -2.95 -2.70 12.52
C ARG A 50 -2.85 -1.56 11.54
N ASP A 51 -2.33 -1.86 10.37
CA ASP A 51 -2.00 -0.84 9.37
C ASP A 51 -3.04 -0.78 8.26
N VAL A 52 -3.23 0.42 7.71
CA VAL A 52 -4.13 0.67 6.59
C VAL A 52 -3.33 1.25 5.42
N VAL A 53 -3.29 0.53 4.31
CA VAL A 53 -2.69 1.01 3.06
C VAL A 53 -3.80 1.44 2.10
N ILE A 54 -3.83 2.72 1.75
CA ILE A 54 -4.81 3.30 0.83
C ILE A 54 -4.18 3.39 -0.57
N TYR A 55 -4.58 2.50 -1.47
CA TYR A 55 -4.14 2.46 -2.86
C TYR A 55 -5.14 3.20 -3.77
N ARG A 56 -4.67 4.14 -4.59
CA ARG A 56 -5.49 4.84 -5.60
C ARG A 56 -5.10 4.36 -6.99
N TYR A 57 -6.10 4.06 -7.82
CA TYR A 57 -5.88 3.66 -9.21
C TYR A 57 -5.33 4.84 -10.03
N SER A 58 -4.01 4.82 -10.27
CA SER A 58 -3.20 5.68 -11.18
C SER A 58 -1.75 5.84 -10.70
N HIS A 59 -1.35 5.13 -9.64
CA HIS A 59 -0.07 5.25 -8.97
C HIS A 59 0.75 3.98 -9.23
N GLY A 60 1.68 4.08 -10.20
CA GLY A 60 2.64 3.07 -10.67
C GLY A 60 2.43 1.60 -10.27
N VAL A 61 3.51 0.93 -9.88
CA VAL A 61 3.52 -0.50 -9.49
C VAL A 61 4.13 -0.63 -8.11
N ASP A 62 3.28 -0.85 -7.12
CA ASP A 62 3.67 -0.93 -5.72
C ASP A 62 3.83 -2.38 -5.24
N VAL A 63 4.72 -2.57 -4.27
CA VAL A 63 4.91 -3.83 -3.56
C VAL A 63 4.66 -3.59 -2.08
N ILE A 64 3.66 -4.25 -1.54
CA ILE A 64 3.35 -4.22 -0.09
C ILE A 64 3.89 -5.50 0.54
N THR A 65 4.63 -5.35 1.63
CA THR A 65 5.24 -6.43 2.40
C THR A 65 4.84 -6.33 3.87
N ASP A 66 5.05 -7.40 4.64
CA ASP A 66 4.69 -7.47 6.07
C ASP A 66 3.20 -7.19 6.30
N PHE A 67 2.34 -7.95 5.61
CA PHE A 67 0.88 -7.79 5.65
C PHE A 67 0.23 -9.01 6.34
N PRO A 68 0.28 -9.10 7.68
CA PRO A 68 -0.34 -10.19 8.44
C PRO A 68 -1.85 -10.31 8.22
N ASN A 69 -2.30 -11.55 8.01
CA ASN A 69 -3.72 -11.88 7.86
C ASN A 69 -4.54 -11.39 9.05
N ASN A 70 -5.68 -10.75 8.77
CA ASN A 70 -6.64 -10.24 9.77
C ASN A 70 -6.08 -9.17 10.72
N VAL A 71 -4.96 -8.54 10.36
CA VAL A 71 -4.35 -7.47 11.15
C VAL A 71 -4.36 -6.19 10.32
N ASP A 72 -3.83 -6.26 9.10
CA ASP A 72 -3.75 -5.11 8.21
C ASP A 72 -4.89 -5.07 7.20
N THR A 73 -5.12 -3.87 6.65
CA THR A 73 -6.16 -3.61 5.67
C THR A 73 -5.58 -2.88 4.47
N ILE A 74 -5.98 -3.31 3.27
CA ILE A 74 -5.77 -2.55 2.04
C ILE A 74 -7.10 -1.96 1.59
N GLN A 75 -7.14 -0.64 1.44
CA GLN A 75 -8.28 0.08 0.89
C GLN A 75 -7.95 0.49 -0.55
N ILE A 76 -8.72 0.00 -1.51
CA ILE A 76 -8.53 0.31 -2.92
C ILE A 76 -9.56 1.36 -3.32
N ILE A 77 -9.09 2.48 -3.85
CA ILE A 77 -9.91 3.58 -4.37
C ILE A 77 -9.76 3.60 -5.89
N LYS A 78 -10.75 3.01 -6.58
CA LYS A 78 -10.87 3.01 -8.04
C LYS A 78 -12.33 3.28 -8.40
N PRO A 79 -12.62 4.13 -9.41
CA PRO A 79 -14.00 4.33 -9.87
C PRO A 79 -14.64 3.00 -10.31
N ASN A 80 -15.90 2.77 -9.94
CA ASN A 80 -16.67 1.55 -10.24
C ASN A 80 -16.05 0.26 -9.67
N LEU A 81 -15.45 0.36 -8.49
CA LEU A 81 -14.90 -0.77 -7.75
C LEU A 81 -15.46 -0.72 -6.32
N ASP A 82 -16.68 -1.19 -6.15
CA ASP A 82 -17.46 -1.10 -4.91
C ASP A 82 -17.70 -2.48 -4.28
N SER A 83 -17.32 -3.57 -4.98
CA SER A 83 -17.57 -4.94 -4.53
C SER A 83 -16.42 -5.91 -4.81
N TRP A 84 -16.42 -7.02 -4.07
CA TRP A 84 -15.51 -8.14 -4.33
C TRP A 84 -15.65 -8.72 -5.75
N ALA A 85 -16.87 -8.75 -6.28
CA ALA A 85 -17.13 -9.25 -7.62
C ALA A 85 -16.43 -8.41 -8.70
N GLU A 86 -16.31 -7.10 -8.48
CA GLU A 86 -15.61 -6.16 -9.35
C GLU A 86 -14.09 -6.17 -9.15
N LEU A 87 -13.61 -6.48 -7.94
CA LEU A 87 -12.18 -6.60 -7.65
C LEU A 87 -11.57 -7.90 -8.17
N ARG A 88 -12.28 -9.01 -8.02
CA ARG A 88 -11.81 -10.35 -8.36
C ARG A 88 -11.14 -10.48 -9.74
N PRO A 89 -11.65 -9.86 -10.83
CA PRO A 89 -11.03 -9.97 -12.16
C PRO A 89 -9.62 -9.36 -12.26
N TYR A 90 -9.29 -8.44 -11.37
CA TYR A 90 -7.97 -7.81 -11.30
C TYR A 90 -6.99 -8.62 -10.45
N MET A 91 -7.44 -9.64 -9.73
CA MET A 91 -6.61 -10.41 -8.81
C MET A 91 -6.10 -11.71 -9.42
N SER A 92 -4.82 -11.98 -9.22
CA SER A 92 -4.17 -13.24 -9.58
C SER A 92 -3.19 -13.67 -8.48
N ALA A 93 -2.97 -14.97 -8.35
CA ALA A 93 -1.90 -15.49 -7.52
C ALA A 93 -0.61 -15.57 -8.34
N SER A 94 0.51 -15.13 -7.76
CA SER A 94 1.84 -15.23 -8.35
C SER A 94 2.82 -15.75 -7.30
N GLY A 95 3.11 -17.05 -7.33
CA GLY A 95 3.87 -17.71 -6.28
C GLY A 95 3.16 -17.59 -4.92
N ALA A 96 3.87 -17.04 -3.92
CA ALA A 96 3.32 -16.77 -2.59
C ALA A 96 2.60 -15.41 -2.48
N ASN A 97 2.49 -14.66 -3.58
CA ASN A 97 1.96 -13.30 -3.58
C ASN A 97 0.57 -13.24 -4.22
N VAL A 98 -0.21 -12.25 -3.81
CA VAL A 98 -1.40 -11.80 -4.54
C VAL A 98 -0.99 -10.60 -5.38
N VAL A 99 -1.33 -10.62 -6.66
CA VAL A 99 -1.12 -9.53 -7.61
C VAL A 99 -2.47 -8.95 -7.98
N ILE A 100 -2.63 -7.64 -7.76
CA ILE A 100 -3.81 -6.89 -8.18
C ILE A 100 -3.37 -6.00 -9.35
N ASN A 101 -3.80 -6.33 -10.56
CA ASN A 101 -3.43 -5.64 -11.79
C ASN A 101 -4.64 -4.93 -12.38
N PHE A 102 -4.61 -3.60 -12.44
CA PHE A 102 -5.73 -2.78 -12.96
C PHE A 102 -5.64 -2.42 -14.45
N GLY A 103 -4.68 -2.98 -15.19
CA GLY A 103 -4.45 -2.71 -16.62
C GLY A 103 -3.12 -2.05 -16.89
#